data_AF-A0A2A2WMY5-F1
#
_entry.id   AF-A0A2A2WMY5-F1
#
_cell.length_a   1.000
_cell.length_b   1.000
_cell.length_c   1.000
_cell.angle_alpha   90.00
_cell.angle_beta   90.00
_cell.angle_gamma   90.00
#
_symmetry.space_group_name_H-M   'P 1'
#
loop_
_entity.id
_entity.type
_entity.pdbx_description
1 polymer ?
#
loop_
_entity_poly.entity_id
_entity_poly.type
_entity_poly.pdbx_seq_one_letter_code
_entity_poly.pdbx_strand_id
1 'polypeptide(L)'
;MLPVVIVNALLQALLVVDDPTPEGAWGFALRVGASGLAMILALWLILGASAAAVDADARFSVPPMTVLIGATAAVVLGGLAGVVSPILPVVVAVAAVPLLASLASRPSPGVLRTVTCTPGRALLGFFWVALLFIVNWVIALLLGFFIGGPVSAALSWVVFGFSASILATHWAVLHRRAAQQVGHEGFRATRTAGSPRTRARSA
;
A
#
# COMPACT_ATOMS: atom_id res chain seq x y z
N MET A 1 1.25 13.31 3.44
CA MET A 1 2.15 12.19 3.04
C MET A 1 3.59 12.64 2.92
N LEU A 2 3.87 13.77 2.26
CA LEU A 2 5.23 14.30 2.10
C LEU A 2 6.07 14.31 3.40
N PRO A 3 5.56 14.78 4.56
CA PRO A 3 6.37 14.78 5.79
C PRO A 3 6.76 13.37 6.25
N VAL A 4 5.86 12.40 6.14
CA VAL A 4 6.10 10.99 6.51
C VAL A 4 7.17 10.38 5.60
N VAL A 5 7.08 10.63 4.30
CA VAL A 5 8.06 10.14 3.31
C VAL A 5 9.45 10.72 3.59
N ILE A 6 9.54 12.03 3.84
CA ILE A 6 10.81 12.70 4.14
C ILE A 6 11.42 12.17 5.43
N VAL A 7 10.64 12.08 6.52
CA VAL A 7 11.12 11.59 7.81
C VAL A 7 11.61 10.14 7.71
N ASN A 8 10.84 9.26 7.05
CA ASN A 8 11.28 7.88 6.83
C ASN A 8 12.56 7.82 6.00
N ALA A 9 12.67 8.61 4.93
CA ALA A 9 13.88 8.65 4.11
C ALA A 9 15.11 9.10 4.89
N LEU A 10 14.97 10.13 5.74
CA LEU A 10 16.05 10.60 6.61
C LEU A 10 16.46 9.55 7.64
N LEU A 11 15.50 8.89 8.29
CA LEU A 11 15.78 7.80 9.24
C LEU A 11 16.54 6.66 8.56
N GLN A 12 16.10 6.25 7.38
CA GLN A 12 16.75 5.18 6.65
C GLN A 12 18.14 5.58 6.14
N ALA A 13 18.34 6.85 5.77
CA ALA A 13 19.67 7.36 5.42
C ALA A 13 20.62 7.33 6.62
N LEU A 14 20.16 7.78 7.79
CA LEU A 14 20.93 7.76 9.04
C LEU A 14 21.34 6.34 9.44
N LEU A 15 20.46 5.35 9.23
CA LEU A 15 20.74 3.95 9.52
C LEU A 15 21.84 3.34 8.62
N VAL A 16 22.21 4.02 7.52
CA VAL A 16 23.24 3.61 6.54
C VAL A 16 24.53 4.44 6.67
N VAL A 17 24.57 5.49 7.50
CA VAL A 17 25.74 6.39 7.66
C VAL A 17 27.00 5.68 8.14
N ASP A 18 26.86 4.75 9.07
CA ASP A 18 27.99 4.03 9.67
C ASP A 18 28.10 2.61 9.08
N ASP A 19 28.31 2.49 7.77
CA ASP A 19 28.41 1.23 7.01
C ASP A 19 28.75 0.02 7.90
N PRO A 20 27.76 -0.80 8.28
CA PRO A 20 28.01 -1.92 9.16
C PRO A 20 28.67 -2.97 8.31
N THR A 21 30.00 -3.08 8.40
CA THR A 21 30.62 -4.38 8.20
C THR A 21 29.77 -5.39 8.97
N PRO A 22 29.38 -6.53 8.36
CA PRO A 22 28.61 -7.59 9.03
C PRO A 22 29.50 -8.29 10.05
N GLU A 23 30.10 -7.53 10.96
CA GLU A 23 30.65 -7.99 12.21
C GLU A 23 29.43 -8.35 13.06
N GLY A 24 29.41 -9.55 13.64
CA GLY A 24 28.27 -10.16 14.35
C GLY A 24 27.87 -9.44 15.64
N ALA A 25 27.64 -8.13 15.58
CA ALA A 25 27.38 -7.24 16.69
C ALA A 25 25.87 -6.92 16.76
N TRP A 26 25.36 -6.90 17.99
CA TRP A 26 23.99 -6.47 18.34
C TRP A 26 23.55 -5.14 17.70
N GLY A 27 24.50 -4.25 17.37
CA GLY A 27 24.24 -2.98 16.69
C GLY A 27 23.60 -3.14 15.31
N PHE A 28 23.98 -4.15 14.53
CA PHE A 28 23.37 -4.42 13.23
C PHE A 28 21.90 -4.84 13.38
N ALA A 29 21.63 -5.76 14.31
CA ALA A 29 20.26 -6.23 14.58
C ALA A 29 19.34 -5.09 15.04
N LEU A 30 19.84 -4.17 15.88
CA LEU A 30 19.10 -2.98 16.31
C LEU A 30 18.79 -2.03 15.15
N ARG A 31 19.76 -1.77 14.26
CA ARG A 31 19.54 -0.92 13.07
C ARG A 31 18.54 -1.54 12.09
N VAL A 32 18.62 -2.84 11.85
CA VAL A 32 17.65 -3.59 11.04
C VAL A 32 16.25 -3.52 11.67
N GLY A 33 16.15 -3.74 12.99
CA GLY A 33 14.89 -3.62 13.72
C GLY A 33 14.30 -2.22 13.63
N ALA A 34 15.11 -1.18 13.82
CA ALA A 34 14.69 0.22 13.70
C ALA A 34 14.24 0.57 12.27
N SER A 35 14.96 0.10 11.25
CA SER A 35 14.59 0.28 9.84
C SER A 35 13.25 -0.38 9.52
N GLY A 36 13.06 -1.64 9.98
CA GLY A 36 11.81 -2.37 9.80
C GLY A 36 10.65 -1.66 10.47
N LEU A 37 10.83 -1.19 11.71
CA LEU A 37 9.79 -0.45 12.44
C LEU A 37 9.43 0.88 11.75
N ALA A 38 10.43 1.65 11.32
CA ALA A 38 10.22 2.89 10.57
C ALA A 38 9.42 2.62 9.28
N MET A 39 9.74 1.55 8.55
CA MET A 39 9.02 1.14 7.36
C MET A 39 7.55 0.80 7.64
N ILE A 40 7.30 -0.01 8.67
CA ILE A 40 5.95 -0.42 9.08
C ILE A 40 5.11 0.82 9.40
N LEU A 41 5.65 1.74 10.22
CA LEU A 41 4.97 2.96 10.61
C LEU A 41 4.72 3.89 9.40
N ALA A 42 5.71 4.05 8.53
CA ALA A 42 5.58 4.85 7.31
C ALA A 42 4.47 4.30 6.39
N LEU A 43 4.47 2.98 6.13
CA LEU A 43 3.43 2.32 5.35
C LEU A 43 2.04 2.49 5.96
N TRP A 44 1.91 2.25 7.27
CA TRP A 44 0.66 2.40 8.00
C TRP A 44 0.09 3.83 7.89
N LEU A 45 0.94 4.84 8.09
CA LEU A 45 0.56 6.25 7.98
C LEU A 45 0.24 6.67 6.54
N ILE A 46 1.02 6.23 5.55
CA ILE A 46 0.76 6.54 4.13
C ILE A 46 -0.57 5.95 3.68
N LEU A 47 -0.82 4.67 4.00
CA LEU A 47 -2.07 3.99 3.65
C LEU A 47 -3.28 4.64 4.32
N GLY A 48 -3.16 4.95 5.62
CA GLY A 48 -4.20 5.64 6.36
C GLY A 48 -4.50 7.05 5.82
N ALA A 49 -3.46 7.84 5.58
CA ALA A 49 -3.61 9.17 4.99
C ALA A 49 -4.19 9.11 3.57
N SER A 50 -3.92 8.04 2.80
CA SER A 50 -4.45 7.85 1.44
C SER A 50 -5.94 7.56 1.48
N ALA A 51 -6.36 6.68 2.40
CA ALA A 51 -7.76 6.37 2.61
C ALA A 51 -8.54 7.61 3.08
N ALA A 52 -8.00 8.35 4.05
CA ALA A 52 -8.61 9.59 4.54
C ALA A 52 -8.68 10.69 3.46
N ALA A 53 -7.64 10.86 2.63
CA ALA A 53 -7.65 11.87 1.57
C ALA A 53 -8.71 11.62 0.48
N VAL A 54 -9.14 10.36 0.31
CA VAL A 54 -10.17 9.98 -0.65
C VAL A 54 -11.59 10.11 -0.07
N ASP A 55 -11.72 10.23 1.24
CA ASP A 55 -13.01 10.37 1.94
C ASP A 55 -13.17 11.80 2.49
N ALA A 56 -14.00 12.61 1.82
CA ALA A 56 -14.14 14.04 2.10
C ALA A 56 -14.75 14.34 3.49
N ASP A 57 -15.43 13.36 4.09
CA ASP A 57 -16.04 13.47 5.42
C ASP A 57 -15.15 12.89 6.54
N ALA A 58 -14.04 12.23 6.18
CA ALA A 58 -13.13 11.64 7.16
C ALA A 58 -12.16 12.69 7.71
N ARG A 59 -12.37 13.12 8.97
CA ARG A 59 -11.31 13.80 9.73
C ARG A 59 -10.10 12.86 9.85
N PHE A 60 -8.89 13.44 9.81
CA PHE A 60 -7.63 12.70 10.01
C PHE A 60 -7.72 11.88 11.31
N SER A 61 -8.05 10.60 11.17
CA SER A 61 -8.21 9.67 12.27
C SER A 61 -7.09 8.64 12.18
N VAL A 62 -6.66 8.13 13.33
CA VAL A 62 -5.58 7.15 13.41
C VAL A 62 -5.94 5.95 12.50
N PRO A 63 -5.03 5.52 11.59
CA PRO A 63 -5.36 4.46 10.66
C PRO A 63 -5.70 3.15 11.40
N PRO A 64 -6.56 2.30 10.86
CA PRO A 64 -7.02 1.10 11.56
C PRO A 64 -5.87 0.12 11.87
N MET A 65 -5.96 -0.56 13.02
CA MET A 65 -4.95 -1.51 13.50
C MET A 65 -4.77 -2.70 12.55
N THR A 66 -5.79 -3.05 11.76
CA THR A 66 -5.71 -4.09 10.73
C THR A 66 -4.71 -3.75 9.63
N VAL A 67 -4.58 -2.47 9.26
CA VAL A 67 -3.57 -2.00 8.29
C VAL A 67 -2.19 -2.09 8.90
N LEU A 68 -2.05 -1.83 10.20
CA LEU A 68 -0.78 -1.99 10.92
C LEU A 68 -0.33 -3.46 10.91
N ILE A 69 -1.23 -4.39 11.26
CA ILE A 69 -0.94 -5.84 11.23
C ILE A 69 -0.54 -6.27 9.81
N GLY A 70 -1.27 -5.83 8.80
CA GLY A 70 -0.95 -6.12 7.40
C GLY A 70 0.41 -5.55 6.99
N ALA A 71 0.71 -4.29 7.35
CA ALA A 71 1.97 -3.64 7.04
C ALA A 71 3.15 -4.38 7.70
N THR A 72 2.99 -4.77 8.98
CA THR A 72 3.95 -5.61 9.70
C THR A 72 4.18 -6.92 8.97
N ALA A 73 3.11 -7.64 8.60
CA ALA A 73 3.23 -8.90 7.88
C ALA A 73 3.95 -8.72 6.53
N ALA A 74 3.61 -7.68 5.77
CA ALA A 74 4.23 -7.39 4.48
C ALA A 74 5.73 -7.07 4.60
N VAL A 75 6.12 -6.29 5.61
CA VAL A 75 7.53 -5.93 5.86
C VAL A 75 8.31 -7.15 6.33
N VAL A 76 7.77 -7.96 7.25
CA VAL A 76 8.43 -9.18 7.73
C VAL A 76 8.59 -10.20 6.60
N LEU A 77 7.51 -10.46 5.85
CA LEU A 77 7.54 -11.36 4.70
C LEU A 77 8.48 -10.85 3.62
N GLY A 78 8.49 -9.55 3.33
CA GLY A 78 9.40 -8.93 2.38
C GLY A 78 10.86 -9.02 2.80
N GLY A 79 11.15 -8.82 4.09
CA GLY A 79 12.48 -8.99 4.66
C GLY A 79 12.97 -10.43 4.55
N LEU A 80 12.15 -11.40 4.99
CA LEU A 80 12.47 -12.83 4.89
C LEU A 80 12.64 -13.28 3.43
N ALA A 81 11.76 -12.81 2.55
CA ALA A 81 11.86 -13.02 1.12
C ALA A 81 13.19 -12.53 0.55
N GLY A 82 13.65 -11.35 0.97
CA GLY A 82 14.90 -10.75 0.51
C GLY A 82 16.13 -11.56 0.89
N VAL A 83 16.09 -12.23 2.05
CA VAL A 83 17.16 -13.17 2.46
C VAL A 83 17.23 -14.36 1.50
N VAL A 84 16.08 -14.87 1.04
CA VAL A 84 16.01 -16.03 0.15
C VAL A 84 16.35 -15.66 -1.29
N SER A 85 15.84 -14.53 -1.77
CA SER A 85 16.11 -14.04 -3.12
C SER A 85 15.93 -12.53 -3.19
N PRO A 86 16.81 -11.80 -3.89
CA PRO A 86 16.65 -10.36 -4.11
C PRO A 86 15.38 -10.00 -4.92
N ILE A 87 14.77 -10.98 -5.61
CA ILE A 87 13.56 -10.78 -6.42
C ILE A 87 12.28 -11.01 -5.61
N LEU A 88 12.31 -11.86 -4.58
CA LEU A 88 11.10 -12.21 -3.81
C LEU A 88 10.45 -11.01 -3.07
N PRO A 89 11.18 -10.01 -2.52
CA PRO A 89 10.57 -8.82 -1.94
C PRO A 89 9.66 -8.07 -2.91
N VAL A 90 10.02 -8.10 -4.21
CA VAL A 90 9.22 -7.48 -5.27
C VAL A 90 7.87 -8.17 -5.36
N VAL A 91 7.87 -9.50 -5.40
CA VAL A 91 6.65 -10.31 -5.47
C VAL A 91 5.76 -10.05 -4.25
N VAL A 92 6.36 -10.01 -3.06
CA VAL A 92 5.64 -9.70 -1.81
C VAL A 92 5.04 -8.30 -1.86
N ALA A 93 5.80 -7.28 -2.29
CA ALA A 93 5.29 -5.92 -2.41
C ALA A 93 4.13 -5.81 -3.40
N VAL A 94 4.25 -6.44 -4.57
CA VAL A 94 3.21 -6.41 -5.61
C VAL A 94 1.93 -7.08 -5.12
N ALA A 95 2.03 -8.19 -4.36
CA ALA A 95 0.87 -8.87 -3.80
C ALA A 95 0.28 -8.17 -2.55
N ALA A 96 1.13 -7.60 -1.70
CA ALA A 96 0.72 -6.99 -0.44
C ALA A 96 0.03 -5.64 -0.64
N VAL A 97 0.48 -4.81 -1.58
CA VAL A 97 -0.07 -3.45 -1.75
C VAL A 97 -1.57 -3.44 -2.05
N PRO A 98 -2.11 -4.25 -2.99
CA PRO A 98 -3.56 -4.34 -3.20
C PRO A 98 -4.31 -4.81 -1.95
N LEU A 99 -3.74 -5.78 -1.23
CA LEU A 99 -4.33 -6.32 0.00
C LEU A 99 -4.41 -5.24 1.09
N LEU A 100 -3.32 -4.49 1.28
CA LEU A 100 -3.23 -3.42 2.27
C LEU A 100 -4.11 -2.23 1.93
N ALA A 101 -4.18 -1.84 0.67
CA ALA A 101 -5.06 -0.78 0.21
C ALA A 101 -6.55 -1.15 0.41
N SER A 102 -6.89 -2.42 0.23
CA SER A 102 -8.24 -2.92 0.49
C SER A 102 -8.61 -2.86 1.97
N LEU A 103 -7.70 -3.29 2.86
CA LEU A 103 -7.86 -3.25 4.32
C LEU A 103 -7.99 -1.81 4.84
N ALA A 104 -7.27 -0.86 4.22
CA ALA A 104 -7.35 0.55 4.56
C ALA A 104 -8.66 1.20 4.12
N SER A 105 -9.28 0.72 3.04
CA SER A 105 -10.49 1.31 2.48
C SER A 105 -11.77 0.82 3.16
N ARG A 106 -11.85 -0.47 3.54
CA ARG A 106 -12.97 -1.04 4.33
C ARG A 106 -12.52 -2.28 5.11
N PRO A 107 -12.80 -2.39 6.43
CA PRO A 107 -12.44 -3.55 7.24
C PRO A 107 -13.35 -4.78 7.00
N SER A 108 -14.05 -4.88 5.86
CA SER A 108 -14.97 -5.99 5.58
C SER A 108 -14.30 -7.08 4.75
N PRO A 109 -14.48 -8.37 5.09
CA PRO A 109 -13.91 -9.51 4.35
C PRO A 109 -14.45 -9.69 2.90
N GLY A 110 -15.29 -8.79 2.39
CA GLY A 110 -15.83 -8.80 1.02
C GLY A 110 -14.82 -8.44 -0.09
N VAL A 111 -13.57 -8.13 0.24
CA VAL A 111 -12.50 -7.72 -0.69
C VAL A 111 -12.23 -8.73 -1.81
N LEU A 112 -12.31 -10.04 -1.51
CA LEU A 112 -12.09 -11.09 -2.52
C LEU A 112 -13.12 -11.04 -3.66
N ARG A 113 -14.34 -10.53 -3.38
CA ARG A 113 -15.42 -10.44 -4.37
C ARG A 113 -15.22 -9.30 -5.37
N THR A 114 -14.52 -8.24 -4.99
CA THR A 114 -14.27 -7.09 -5.88
C THR A 114 -13.14 -7.38 -6.87
N VAL A 115 -12.12 -8.13 -6.45
CA VAL A 115 -11.00 -8.56 -7.31
C VAL A 115 -11.47 -9.58 -8.36
N THR A 116 -12.46 -10.40 -8.02
CA THR A 116 -13.02 -11.40 -8.95
C THR A 116 -14.02 -10.81 -9.95
N CYS A 117 -14.67 -9.68 -9.67
CA CYS A 117 -15.68 -9.09 -10.56
C CYS A 117 -15.12 -8.18 -11.68
N THR A 118 -13.86 -7.72 -11.62
CA THR A 118 -13.21 -6.96 -12.72
C THR A 118 -11.74 -7.34 -12.89
N PRO A 119 -11.44 -8.55 -13.40
CA PRO A 119 -10.08 -9.09 -13.49
C PRO A 119 -9.15 -8.21 -14.35
N GLY A 120 -9.66 -7.56 -15.40
CA GLY A 120 -8.85 -6.72 -16.28
C GLY A 120 -8.29 -5.44 -15.63
N ARG A 121 -9.06 -4.80 -14.74
CA ARG A 121 -8.58 -3.59 -14.03
C ARG A 121 -7.65 -3.96 -12.88
N ALA A 122 -7.87 -5.10 -12.23
CA ALA A 122 -6.95 -5.65 -11.24
C ALA A 122 -5.62 -6.04 -11.89
N LEU A 123 -5.63 -6.67 -13.07
CA LEU A 123 -4.43 -7.03 -13.82
C LEU A 123 -3.64 -5.80 -14.26
N LEU A 124 -4.33 -4.76 -14.77
CA LEU A 124 -3.68 -3.50 -15.14
C LEU A 124 -3.10 -2.77 -13.92
N GLY A 125 -3.80 -2.81 -12.79
CA GLY A 125 -3.28 -2.30 -11.53
C GLY A 125 -2.03 -3.06 -11.08
N PHE A 126 -2.03 -4.39 -11.19
CA PHE A 126 -0.87 -5.23 -10.88
C PHE A 126 0.33 -4.93 -11.80
N PHE A 127 0.07 -4.78 -13.10
CA PHE A 127 1.07 -4.38 -14.08
C PHE A 127 1.65 -3.00 -13.77
N TRP A 128 0.81 -2.05 -13.36
CA TRP A 128 1.25 -0.72 -12.96
C TRP A 128 2.12 -0.75 -11.69
N VAL A 129 1.75 -1.57 -10.70
CA VAL A 129 2.56 -1.79 -9.49
C VAL A 129 3.92 -2.37 -9.87
N ALA A 130 3.93 -3.40 -10.71
CA ALA A 130 5.15 -4.06 -11.17
C ALA A 130 6.05 -3.07 -11.94
N LEU A 131 5.48 -2.29 -12.85
CA LEU A 131 6.22 -1.29 -13.63
C LEU A 131 6.84 -0.21 -12.73
N LEU A 132 6.04 0.37 -11.82
CA LEU A 132 6.54 1.34 -10.84
C LEU A 132 7.66 0.75 -9.99
N PHE A 133 7.52 -0.51 -9.59
CA PHE A 133 8.54 -1.19 -8.81
C PHE A 133 9.84 -1.35 -9.62
N ILE A 134 9.76 -1.83 -10.86
CA ILE A 134 10.92 -1.97 -11.75
C ILE A 134 11.62 -0.62 -11.95
N VAL A 135 10.85 0.45 -12.22
CA VAL A 135 11.39 1.80 -12.38
C VAL A 135 12.11 2.25 -11.11
N ASN A 136 11.49 2.10 -9.94
CA ASN A 136 12.11 2.44 -8.66
C ASN A 136 13.38 1.63 -8.39
N TRP A 137 13.37 0.35 -8.79
CA TRP A 137 14.52 -0.53 -8.63
C TRP A 137 15.68 -0.08 -9.51
N VAL A 138 15.42 0.23 -10.79
CA VAL A 138 16.42 0.81 -11.69
C VAL A 138 16.95 2.14 -11.16
N ILE A 139 16.06 3.02 -10.69
CA ILE A 139 16.45 4.29 -10.08
C ILE A 139 17.34 4.05 -8.86
N ALA A 140 16.97 3.16 -7.95
CA ALA A 140 17.76 2.84 -6.76
C ALA A 140 19.14 2.26 -7.12
N LEU A 141 19.22 1.40 -8.15
CA LEU A 141 20.49 0.86 -8.65
C LEU A 141 21.37 1.95 -9.27
N LEU A 142 20.80 2.81 -10.12
CA LEU A 142 21.51 3.94 -10.70
C LEU A 142 21.99 4.89 -9.61
N LEU A 143 21.13 5.19 -8.62
CA LEU A 143 21.53 6.02 -7.50
C LEU A 143 22.63 5.38 -6.68
N GLY A 144 22.55 4.10 -6.32
CA GLY A 144 23.62 3.41 -5.60
C GLY A 144 24.93 3.32 -6.39
N PHE A 145 24.85 3.30 -7.73
CA PHE A 145 26.01 3.31 -8.61
C PHE A 145 26.67 4.70 -8.72
N PHE A 146 25.88 5.77 -8.90
CA PHE A 146 26.39 7.13 -9.12
C PHE A 146 26.62 7.91 -7.81
N ILE A 147 25.83 7.63 -6.78
CA ILE A 147 25.82 8.31 -5.49
C ILE A 147 26.03 7.22 -4.44
N GLY A 148 27.19 7.16 -3.80
CA GLY A 148 27.43 6.20 -2.72
C GLY A 148 26.75 6.60 -1.41
N GLY A 149 26.47 5.62 -0.55
CA GLY A 149 26.20 5.85 0.86
C GLY A 149 24.83 6.49 1.19
N PRO A 150 24.72 7.25 2.29
CA PRO A 150 23.44 7.70 2.88
C PRO A 150 22.55 8.51 1.96
N VAL A 151 23.14 9.28 1.05
CA VAL A 151 22.40 10.14 0.12
C VAL A 151 21.60 9.30 -0.88
N SER A 152 22.18 8.19 -1.36
CA SER A 152 21.48 7.26 -2.27
C SER A 152 20.35 6.52 -1.57
N ALA A 153 20.55 6.16 -0.30
CA ALA A 153 19.53 5.58 0.54
C ALA A 153 18.37 6.57 0.72
N ALA A 154 18.65 7.82 1.12
CA ALA A 154 17.64 8.86 1.30
C ALA A 154 16.78 9.02 0.04
N LEU A 155 17.42 9.20 -1.11
CA LEU A 155 16.73 9.43 -2.38
C LEU A 155 15.93 8.20 -2.83
N SER A 156 16.46 6.98 -2.65
CA SER A 156 15.72 5.74 -2.94
C SER A 156 14.45 5.66 -2.09
N TRP A 157 14.54 5.95 -0.79
CA TRP A 157 13.39 5.91 0.11
C TRP A 157 12.36 7.01 -0.17
N VAL A 158 12.79 8.18 -0.63
CA VAL A 158 11.87 9.22 -1.12
C VAL A 158 11.09 8.69 -2.32
N VAL A 159 11.77 8.13 -3.32
CA VAL A 159 11.16 7.61 -4.55
C VAL A 159 10.18 6.46 -4.24
N PHE A 160 10.57 5.54 -3.35
CA PHE A 160 9.68 4.46 -2.89
C PHE A 160 8.47 4.99 -2.13
N GLY A 161 8.66 5.94 -1.20
CA GLY A 161 7.56 6.51 -0.43
C GLY A 161 6.55 7.28 -1.29
N PHE A 162 7.02 8.02 -2.30
CA PHE A 162 6.14 8.67 -3.27
C PHE A 162 5.37 7.67 -4.10
N SER A 163 6.03 6.63 -4.60
CA SER A 163 5.38 5.57 -5.39
C SER A 163 4.32 4.84 -4.58
N ALA A 164 4.62 4.50 -3.32
CA ALA A 164 3.66 3.91 -2.40
C ALA A 164 2.45 4.83 -2.16
N SER A 165 2.67 6.14 -2.03
CA SER A 165 1.61 7.13 -1.85
C SER A 165 0.67 7.22 -3.06
N ILE A 166 1.24 7.29 -4.26
CA ILE A 166 0.48 7.33 -5.52
C ILE A 166 -0.36 6.05 -5.64
N LEU A 167 0.27 4.91 -5.39
CA LEU A 167 -0.36 3.61 -5.54
C LEU A 167 -1.48 3.41 -4.53
N ALA A 168 -1.25 3.76 -3.26
CA ALA A 168 -2.26 3.73 -2.21
C ALA A 168 -3.47 4.62 -2.55
N THR A 169 -3.23 5.82 -3.06
CA THR A 169 -4.30 6.73 -3.50
C THR A 169 -5.08 6.15 -4.69
N HIS A 170 -4.38 5.57 -5.67
CA HIS A 170 -5.02 4.96 -6.84
C HIS A 170 -5.96 3.82 -6.45
N TRP A 171 -5.51 2.92 -5.58
CA TRP A 171 -6.32 1.81 -5.09
C TRP A 171 -7.48 2.28 -4.21
N ALA A 172 -7.29 3.27 -3.33
CA ALA A 172 -8.36 3.84 -2.53
C ALA A 172 -9.48 4.43 -3.41
N VAL A 173 -9.12 5.18 -4.47
CA VAL A 173 -10.09 5.70 -5.45
C VAL A 173 -10.81 4.57 -6.19
N LEU A 174 -10.10 3.52 -6.59
CA LEU A 174 -10.70 2.39 -7.30
C LEU A 174 -11.73 1.65 -6.42
N HIS A 175 -11.39 1.39 -5.16
CA HIS A 175 -12.28 0.75 -4.20
C HIS A 175 -13.52 1.60 -3.90
N ARG A 176 -13.37 2.93 -3.78
CA ARG A 176 -14.51 3.84 -3.60
C ARG A 176 -15.48 3.78 -4.78
N ARG A 177 -14.97 3.80 -6.03
CA ARG A 177 -15.80 3.71 -7.24
C ARG A 177 -16.57 2.38 -7.30
N ALA A 178 -15.90 1.27 -7.00
CA ALA A 178 -16.54 -0.04 -6.94
C ALA A 178 -17.66 -0.08 -5.88
N ALA A 179 -17.42 0.51 -4.71
CA ALA A 179 -18.42 0.59 -3.65
C ALA A 179 -19.66 1.43 -4.02
N GLN A 180 -19.48 2.52 -4.75
CA GLN A 180 -20.60 3.35 -5.22
C GLN A 180 -21.46 2.62 -6.26
N GLN A 181 -20.85 1.80 -7.13
CA GLN A 181 -21.56 1.01 -8.13
C GLN A 181 -22.48 -0.04 -7.48
N VAL A 182 -21.98 -0.78 -6.48
CA VAL A 182 -22.77 -1.77 -5.73
C VAL A 182 -23.96 -1.11 -5.02
N GLY A 183 -23.77 0.09 -4.45
CA GLY A 183 -24.86 0.84 -3.80
C GLY A 183 -25.96 1.25 -4.78
N HIS A 184 -25.59 1.67 -6.00
CA HIS A 184 -26.54 2.00 -7.05
C HIS A 184 -27.32 0.77 -7.54
N GLU A 185 -26.66 -0.38 -7.72
CA GLU A 185 -27.34 -1.62 -8.14
C GLU A 185 -28.31 -2.13 -7.08
N GLY A 186 -27.92 -2.12 -5.80
CA GLY A 186 -28.80 -2.50 -4.69
C GLY A 186 -30.02 -1.60 -4.57
N PHE A 187 -29.84 -0.28 -4.72
CA PHE A 187 -30.93 0.69 -4.73
C PHE A 187 -31.87 0.54 -5.95
N ARG A 188 -31.32 0.18 -7.12
CA ARG A 188 -32.12 -0.10 -8.31
C ARG A 188 -32.96 -1.36 -8.13
N ALA A 189 -32.37 -2.41 -7.56
CA ALA A 189 -33.04 -3.69 -7.28
C ALA A 189 -34.19 -3.55 -6.26
N THR A 190 -33.99 -2.77 -5.19
CA THR A 190 -35.05 -2.48 -4.21
C THR A 190 -36.15 -1.61 -4.79
N ARG A 191 -35.82 -0.64 -5.64
CA ARG A 191 -36.81 0.19 -6.36
C ARG A 191 -37.65 -0.63 -7.36
N THR A 192 -37.06 -1.63 -8.02
CA THR A 192 -37.80 -2.54 -8.91
C THR A 192 -38.61 -3.60 -8.16
N ALA A 193 -38.13 -4.08 -7.02
CA ALA A 193 -38.88 -5.01 -6.16
C ALA A 193 -40.06 -4.31 -5.44
N GLY A 194 -39.92 -3.02 -5.16
CA GLY A 194 -40.96 -2.16 -4.58
C GLY A 194 -41.94 -1.55 -5.58
N SER A 195 -42.03 -2.06 -6.82
CA SER A 195 -43.17 -1.78 -7.69
C SER A 195 -44.22 -2.86 -7.45
N PRO A 196 -45.14 -2.69 -6.47
CA PRO A 196 -46.33 -3.51 -6.45
C PRO A 196 -47.02 -3.25 -7.79
N ARG A 197 -47.27 -4.32 -8.54
CA ARG A 197 -48.21 -4.29 -9.66
C ARG A 197 -49.57 -3.85 -9.11
N THR A 198 -49.79 -2.55 -9.05
CA THR A 198 -51.11 -1.93 -9.10
C THR A 198 -51.64 -2.08 -10.54
N ARG A 199 -51.92 -3.32 -10.94
CA ARG A 199 -53.09 -3.64 -11.74
C ARG A 199 -54.11 -4.13 -10.71
N ALA A 200 -55.01 -3.33 -10.16
CA ALA A 200 -56.04 -2.57 -10.85
C ALA A 200 -56.63 -3.36 -12.03
N ARG A 201 -57.61 -4.23 -11.76
CA ARG A 201 -59.01 -3.99 -12.11
C ARG A 201 -59.86 -5.22 -11.78
N SER A 202 -60.77 -5.01 -10.82
CA SER A 202 -62.18 -5.43 -10.87
C SER A 202 -62.58 -6.42 -11.98
N ALA A 203 -62.97 -7.62 -11.55
CA ALA A 203 -64.15 -8.33 -12.06
C ALA A 203 -64.65 -9.25 -10.93
#